data_AF-A0A1Z9SDP3-F1
#
_entry.id   AF-A0A1Z9SDP3-F1
#
_cell.length_a   1.000
_cell.length_b   1.000
_cell.length_c   1.000
_cell.angle_alpha   90.00
_cell.angle_beta   90.00
_cell.angle_gamma   90.00
#
_symmetry.space_group_name_H-M   'P 1'
#
loop_
_entity.id
_entity.type
_entity.pdbx_description
1 polymer ?
#
loop_
_entity_poly.entity_id
_entity_poly.type
_entity_poly.pdbx_seq_one_letter_code
_entity_poly.pdbx_strand_id
1 'polypeptide(L)'
;MDKVILIEKHKISLIDSKTNGVKWKINIYDNITGTYRLDKYIFLYTHNWMGTHYTSVIDIDTGNFYWKDEKLNIITNCVAIENKLFFVNKSFKIVAKDIETGDVVFEEKFPYKKWYSMYYPKIVVYNGNIVVFDKSKAVKLDLSSYKFSDFIFRNINLRTIESMNDKFNISVNKYTSSGTSGEAYMYGAYGGDGGGAGGDGGGAGGDGGGAGG
;
A
#
# COMPACT_ATOMS: atom_id res chain seq x y z
N MET A 1 5.35 -24.57 -4.73
CA MET A 1 5.85 -23.20 -4.55
C MET A 1 6.59 -23.23 -3.23
N ASP A 2 7.91 -23.35 -3.26
CA ASP A 2 8.74 -23.65 -2.08
C ASP A 2 9.64 -22.45 -1.71
N LYS A 3 9.10 -21.24 -1.89
CA LYS A 3 9.82 -19.97 -1.76
C LYS A 3 9.21 -19.19 -0.60
N VAL A 4 9.97 -19.02 0.47
CA VAL A 4 9.58 -18.29 1.68
C VAL A 4 10.40 -17.00 1.77
N ILE A 5 9.72 -15.88 1.93
CA ILE A 5 10.36 -14.58 2.16
C ILE A 5 10.54 -14.41 3.67
N LEU A 6 11.79 -14.25 4.10
CA LEU A 6 12.14 -13.95 5.49
C LEU A 6 12.49 -12.46 5.60
N ILE A 7 11.84 -11.78 6.55
CA ILE A 7 12.09 -10.37 6.87
C ILE A 7 12.69 -10.24 8.26
N GLU A 8 13.82 -9.58 8.32
CA GLU A 8 14.47 -9.09 9.52
C GLU A 8 14.58 -7.55 9.41
N LYS A 9 14.86 -6.85 10.52
CA LYS A 9 14.80 -5.38 10.59
C LYS A 9 15.46 -4.63 9.42
N HIS A 10 16.64 -5.11 9.00
CA HIS A 10 17.48 -4.51 7.95
C HIS A 10 17.91 -5.54 6.89
N LYS A 11 17.15 -6.62 6.72
CA LYS A 11 17.53 -7.70 5.80
C LYS A 11 16.31 -8.45 5.31
N ILE A 12 16.30 -8.73 4.01
CA ILE A 12 15.33 -9.63 3.38
C ILE A 12 16.08 -10.80 2.78
N SER A 13 15.54 -12.01 2.93
CA SER A 13 16.10 -13.23 2.34
C SER A 13 15.02 -14.08 1.71
N LEU A 14 15.39 -14.84 0.69
CA LEU A 14 14.55 -15.89 0.14
C LEU A 14 15.08 -17.26 0.56
N ILE A 15 14.18 -18.07 1.12
CA ILE A 15 14.47 -19.42 1.57
C ILE A 15 13.75 -20.41 0.67
N ASP A 16 14.47 -21.45 0.26
CA ASP A 16 13.89 -22.66 -0.29
C ASP A 16 13.38 -23.54 0.86
N SER A 17 12.07 -23.63 1.02
CA SER A 17 11.46 -24.36 2.15
C SER A 17 11.61 -25.88 2.05
N LYS A 18 12.01 -26.42 0.89
CA LYS A 18 12.29 -27.86 0.76
C LYS A 18 13.68 -28.21 1.26
N THR A 19 14.65 -27.34 1.00
CA THR A 19 16.05 -27.59 1.38
C THR A 19 16.48 -26.82 2.63
N ASN A 20 15.61 -25.95 3.17
CA ASN A 20 15.93 -24.93 4.17
C ASN A 20 17.14 -24.06 3.77
N GLY A 21 17.38 -23.91 2.46
CA GLY A 21 18.54 -23.21 1.92
C GLY A 21 18.22 -21.76 1.59
N VAL A 22 19.11 -20.83 1.96
CA VAL A 22 18.99 -19.43 1.53
C VAL A 22 19.38 -19.31 0.06
N LYS A 23 18.46 -18.88 -0.79
CA LYS A 23 18.70 -18.62 -2.21
C LYS A 23 19.45 -17.31 -2.43
N TRP A 24 18.98 -16.25 -1.80
CA TRP A 24 19.62 -14.94 -1.81
C TRP A 24 19.26 -14.15 -0.54
N LYS A 25 20.06 -13.12 -0.26
CA LYS A 25 19.89 -12.20 0.87
C LYS A 25 20.28 -10.78 0.43
N ILE A 26 19.55 -9.80 0.94
CA ILE A 26 19.77 -8.39 0.65
C ILE A 26 19.75 -7.64 1.98
N ASN A 27 20.82 -6.88 2.24
CA ASN A 27 20.84 -5.95 3.37
C ASN A 27 20.17 -4.64 2.95
N ILE A 28 19.28 -4.14 3.81
CA ILE A 28 18.48 -2.93 3.59
C ILE A 28 18.90 -1.90 4.64
N TYR A 29 19.28 -0.71 4.17
CA TYR A 29 19.72 0.37 5.06
C TYR A 29 18.59 0.86 5.96
N ASP A 30 17.42 1.13 5.38
CA ASP A 30 16.23 1.58 6.10
C ASP A 30 15.54 0.43 6.88
N ASN A 31 14.64 0.79 7.80
CA ASN A 31 13.85 -0.19 8.54
C ASN A 31 12.79 -0.78 7.62
N ILE A 32 12.75 -2.11 7.51
CA ILE A 32 11.69 -2.82 6.78
C ILE A 32 10.40 -2.80 7.60
N THR A 33 9.30 -2.33 7.01
CA THR A 33 7.97 -2.29 7.65
C THR A 33 7.02 -3.37 7.17
N GLY A 34 7.38 -4.07 6.09
CA GLY A 34 6.61 -5.16 5.55
C GLY A 34 6.97 -5.46 4.10
N THR A 35 6.28 -6.48 3.55
CA THR A 35 6.35 -6.82 2.14
C THR A 35 4.97 -7.22 1.61
N TYR A 36 4.83 -7.20 0.29
CA TYR A 36 3.74 -7.85 -0.41
C TYR A 36 4.30 -8.59 -1.62
N ARG A 37 3.88 -9.85 -1.80
CA ARG A 37 4.28 -10.66 -2.94
C ARG A 37 3.16 -10.70 -3.97
N LEU A 38 3.49 -10.36 -5.21
CA LEU A 38 2.65 -10.53 -6.38
C LEU A 38 3.42 -11.30 -7.43
N ASP A 39 3.08 -12.57 -7.65
CA ASP A 39 3.78 -13.44 -8.60
C ASP A 39 5.30 -13.47 -8.38
N LYS A 40 6.06 -12.88 -9.33
CA LYS A 40 7.52 -12.75 -9.31
C LYS A 40 8.02 -11.46 -8.63
N TYR A 41 7.13 -10.55 -8.25
CA TYR A 41 7.46 -9.28 -7.65
C TYR A 41 7.32 -9.34 -6.13
N ILE A 42 8.32 -8.82 -5.42
CA ILE A 42 8.24 -8.51 -4.00
C ILE A 42 8.25 -6.99 -3.87
N PHE A 43 7.12 -6.43 -3.46
CA PHE A 43 7.03 -5.05 -3.02
C PHE A 43 7.56 -4.99 -1.60
N LEU A 44 8.67 -4.28 -1.39
CA LEU A 44 9.31 -4.07 -0.11
C LEU A 44 8.98 -2.68 0.41
N TYR A 45 8.47 -2.59 1.64
CA TYR A 45 8.18 -1.31 2.29
C TYR A 45 9.25 -1.01 3.33
N THR A 46 9.79 0.21 3.27
CA THR A 46 10.78 0.70 4.20
C THR A 46 10.42 2.08 4.71
N HIS A 47 11.01 2.48 5.84
CA HIS A 47 11.05 3.88 6.24
C HIS A 47 12.44 4.27 6.71
N ASN A 48 12.84 5.49 6.39
CA ASN A 48 14.06 6.07 6.92
C ASN A 48 13.87 6.60 8.34
N TRP A 49 14.95 7.05 8.97
CA TRP A 49 14.93 7.59 10.32
C TRP A 49 14.06 8.86 10.50
N MET A 50 13.76 9.58 9.41
CA MET A 50 12.83 10.71 9.41
C MET A 50 11.35 10.28 9.27
N GLY A 51 11.06 8.97 9.22
CA GLY A 51 9.72 8.43 9.02
C GLY A 51 9.19 8.55 7.58
N THR A 52 10.04 8.90 6.61
CA THR A 52 9.64 8.89 5.21
C THR A 52 9.57 7.45 4.72
N HIS A 53 8.42 7.08 4.15
CA HIS A 53 8.17 5.73 3.65
C HIS A 53 8.54 5.61 2.18
N TYR A 54 9.12 4.46 1.83
CA TYR A 54 9.53 4.12 0.48
C TYR A 54 9.02 2.72 0.11
N THR A 55 8.88 2.51 -1.19
CA THR A 55 8.65 1.20 -1.77
C THR A 55 9.82 0.85 -2.69
N SER A 56 10.18 -0.42 -2.71
CA SER A 56 11.07 -1.00 -3.73
C SER A 56 10.40 -2.22 -4.35
N VAL A 57 10.79 -2.62 -5.55
CA VAL A 57 10.33 -3.87 -6.17
C VAL A 57 11.51 -4.76 -6.49
N ILE A 58 11.44 -5.99 -5.98
CA ILE A 58 12.47 -7.01 -6.12
C ILE A 58 11.92 -8.14 -6.97
N ASP A 59 12.74 -8.62 -7.91
CA ASP A 59 12.52 -9.87 -8.60
C ASP A 59 12.79 -11.06 -7.66
N ILE A 60 11.78 -11.89 -7.42
CA ILE A 60 11.89 -13.00 -6.46
C ILE A 60 12.92 -14.04 -6.88
N ASP A 61 13.18 -14.22 -8.18
CA ASP A 61 14.04 -15.29 -8.65
C ASP A 61 15.52 -14.90 -8.51
N THR A 62 15.82 -13.63 -8.76
CA THR A 62 17.20 -13.12 -8.77
C THR A 62 17.60 -12.36 -7.51
N GLY A 63 16.63 -11.79 -6.79
CA GLY A 63 16.89 -10.84 -5.70
C GLY A 63 17.32 -9.45 -6.20
N ASN A 64 17.28 -9.19 -7.50
CA ASN A 64 17.61 -7.87 -8.06
C ASN A 64 16.44 -6.91 -7.90
N PHE A 65 16.74 -5.63 -7.71
CA PHE A 65 15.73 -4.58 -7.75
C PHE A 65 15.38 -4.23 -9.19
N TYR A 66 14.08 -4.17 -9.47
CA TYR A 66 13.56 -3.46 -10.64
C TYR A 66 13.73 -1.95 -10.43
N TRP A 67 13.32 -1.46 -9.26
CA TRP A 67 13.58 -0.11 -8.77
C TRP A 67 13.56 -0.10 -7.25
N LYS A 68 14.14 0.95 -6.65
CA LYS A 68 14.45 0.98 -5.22
C LYS A 68 14.17 2.36 -4.60
N ASP A 69 13.73 2.32 -3.34
CA ASP A 69 13.59 3.46 -2.43
C ASP A 69 12.74 4.61 -3.03
N GLU A 70 11.64 4.25 -3.68
CA GLU A 70 10.73 5.21 -4.29
C GLU A 70 9.63 5.69 -3.35
N LYS A 71 9.43 7.01 -3.34
CA LYS A 71 8.32 7.65 -2.62
C LYS A 71 7.08 7.71 -3.49
N LEU A 72 6.25 6.68 -3.41
CA LEU A 72 4.97 6.64 -4.11
C LEU A 72 3.96 7.52 -3.36
N ASN A 73 3.63 8.69 -3.91
CA ASN A 73 2.69 9.67 -3.33
C ASN A 73 1.21 9.22 -3.43
N ILE A 74 0.92 7.99 -3.05
CA ILE A 74 -0.38 7.33 -3.14
C ILE A 74 -1.32 7.84 -2.04
N ILE A 75 -2.60 8.05 -2.37
CA ILE A 75 -3.67 8.37 -1.40
C ILE A 75 -4.82 7.35 -1.41
N THR A 76 -4.67 6.26 -2.16
CA THR A 76 -5.69 5.22 -2.35
C THR A 76 -5.08 3.84 -2.18
N ASN A 77 -5.89 2.79 -2.16
CA ASN A 77 -5.37 1.46 -2.44
C ASN A 77 -4.74 1.40 -3.84
N CYS A 78 -4.00 0.32 -4.12
CA CYS A 78 -3.35 0.11 -5.41
C CYS A 78 -3.92 -1.12 -6.12
N VAL A 79 -3.85 -1.11 -7.45
CA VAL A 79 -4.14 -2.26 -8.30
C VAL A 79 -2.91 -2.58 -9.12
N ALA A 80 -2.52 -3.85 -9.18
CA ALA A 80 -1.45 -4.33 -10.04
C ALA A 80 -2.00 -5.32 -11.05
N ILE A 81 -1.94 -4.97 -12.34
CA ILE A 81 -2.46 -5.76 -13.46
C ILE A 81 -1.62 -5.47 -14.71
N GLU A 82 -1.32 -6.50 -15.52
CA GLU A 82 -0.62 -6.35 -16.81
C GLU A 82 0.68 -5.52 -16.73
N ASN A 83 1.55 -5.86 -15.77
CA ASN A 83 2.81 -5.18 -15.47
C ASN A 83 2.66 -3.69 -15.08
N LYS A 84 1.47 -3.26 -14.65
CA LYS A 84 1.20 -1.87 -14.29
C LYS A 84 0.64 -1.76 -12.88
N LEU A 85 1.14 -0.78 -12.15
CA LEU A 85 0.64 -0.36 -10.86
C LEU A 85 -0.23 0.89 -11.04
N PHE A 86 -1.52 0.76 -10.72
CA PHE A 86 -2.50 1.82 -10.77
C PHE A 86 -2.85 2.33 -9.38
N PHE A 87 -2.88 3.66 -9.22
CA PHE A 87 -3.26 4.33 -7.98
C PHE A 87 -3.69 5.78 -8.24
N VAL A 88 -4.26 6.46 -7.25
CA VAL A 88 -4.42 7.92 -7.28
C VAL A 88 -3.37 8.57 -6.40
N ASN A 89 -2.73 9.61 -6.92
CA ASN A 89 -1.69 10.35 -6.20
C ASN A 89 -2.26 11.53 -5.38
N LYS A 90 -1.42 12.15 -4.55
CA LYS A 90 -1.75 13.35 -3.74
C LYS A 90 -2.25 14.55 -4.56
N SER A 91 -2.01 14.60 -5.86
CA SER A 91 -2.53 15.62 -6.78
C SER A 91 -3.87 15.21 -7.42
N PHE A 92 -4.53 14.16 -6.93
CA PHE A 92 -5.78 13.62 -7.44
C PHE A 92 -5.71 13.22 -8.92
N LYS A 93 -4.56 12.72 -9.35
CA LYS A 93 -4.38 12.13 -10.66
C LYS A 93 -4.31 10.61 -10.55
N ILE A 94 -4.98 9.93 -11.47
CA ILE A 94 -4.79 8.50 -11.66
C ILE A 94 -3.46 8.31 -12.36
N VAL A 95 -2.62 7.46 -11.78
CA VAL A 95 -1.28 7.14 -12.26
C VAL A 95 -1.25 5.67 -12.63
N ALA A 96 -0.64 5.35 -13.78
CA ALA A 96 -0.16 4.02 -14.09
C ALA A 96 1.36 4.05 -14.18
N LYS A 97 2.01 3.18 -13.41
CA LYS A 97 3.47 3.02 -13.38
C LYS A 97 3.81 1.62 -13.88
N ASP A 98 4.78 1.48 -14.77
CA ASP A 98 5.31 0.16 -15.13
C ASP A 98 6.03 -0.46 -13.92
N ILE A 99 5.67 -1.69 -13.56
CA ILE A 99 6.20 -2.34 -12.35
C ILE A 99 7.68 -2.68 -12.51
N GLU A 100 8.15 -2.97 -13.72
CA GLU A 100 9.52 -3.40 -13.97
C GLU A 100 10.46 -2.23 -14.21
N THR A 101 10.04 -1.21 -14.97
CA THR A 101 10.91 -0.05 -15.23
C THR A 101 10.81 1.01 -14.14
N GLY A 102 9.67 1.06 -13.45
CA GLY A 102 9.35 2.15 -12.54
C GLY A 102 8.94 3.44 -13.26
N ASP A 103 8.73 3.45 -14.57
CA ASP A 103 8.34 4.68 -15.24
C ASP A 103 6.84 4.92 -15.10
N VAL A 104 6.46 6.20 -14.94
CA VAL A 104 5.06 6.61 -15.08
C VAL A 104 4.73 6.59 -16.57
N VAL A 105 3.85 5.67 -16.98
CA VAL A 105 3.43 5.48 -18.37
C VAL A 105 2.09 6.16 -18.67
N PHE A 106 1.33 6.51 -17.64
CA PHE A 106 0.10 7.28 -17.76
C PHE A 106 -0.12 8.10 -16.49
N GLU A 107 -0.52 9.36 -16.65
CA GLU A 107 -0.97 10.20 -15.56
C GLU A 107 -2.07 11.14 -16.07
N GLU A 108 -3.26 11.04 -15.51
CA GLU A 108 -4.36 11.92 -15.89
C GLU A 108 -5.18 12.35 -14.68
N LYS A 109 -5.67 13.58 -14.73
CA LYS A 109 -6.46 14.12 -13.64
C LYS A 109 -7.79 13.42 -13.56
N PHE A 110 -8.16 13.03 -12.35
CA PHE A 110 -9.48 12.50 -12.10
C PHE A 110 -10.56 13.53 -12.50
N PRO A 111 -11.55 13.17 -13.34
CA PRO A 111 -12.44 14.13 -13.99
C PRO A 111 -13.37 14.88 -13.03
N TYR A 112 -13.75 14.31 -11.89
CA TYR A 112 -14.56 15.02 -10.89
C TYR A 112 -13.65 15.69 -9.85
N LYS A 113 -13.19 16.89 -10.20
CA LYS A 113 -12.23 17.69 -9.42
C LYS A 113 -12.76 18.29 -8.11
N LYS A 114 -13.98 17.94 -7.69
CA LYS A 114 -14.70 18.66 -6.61
C LYS A 114 -14.82 17.82 -5.35
N TRP A 115 -13.69 17.39 -4.81
CA TRP A 115 -13.67 16.56 -3.61
C TRP A 115 -12.68 17.04 -2.57
N TYR A 116 -13.08 18.12 -1.91
CA TYR A 116 -13.00 18.18 -0.44
C TYR A 116 -14.06 17.26 0.20
N SER A 117 -14.33 16.12 -0.43
CA SER A 117 -15.15 15.07 0.14
C SER A 117 -14.28 14.41 1.21
N MET A 118 -14.84 14.21 2.40
CA MET A 118 -14.26 13.49 3.53
C MET A 118 -13.79 12.05 3.18
N TYR A 119 -13.92 11.63 1.91
CA TYR A 119 -13.70 10.28 1.43
C TYR A 119 -12.71 10.29 0.27
N TYR A 120 -11.55 9.69 0.50
CA TYR A 120 -10.54 9.42 -0.53
C TYR A 120 -11.09 8.46 -1.60
N PRO A 121 -10.72 8.64 -2.88
CA PRO A 121 -11.11 7.70 -3.92
C PRO A 121 -10.54 6.30 -3.64
N LYS A 122 -11.19 5.28 -4.19
CA LYS A 122 -10.74 3.89 -4.19
C LYS A 122 -10.66 3.41 -5.62
N ILE A 123 -9.83 2.39 -5.86
CA ILE A 123 -9.60 1.81 -7.17
C ILE A 123 -9.84 0.30 -7.13
N VAL A 124 -10.48 -0.24 -8.16
CA VAL A 124 -10.74 -1.68 -8.30
C VAL A 124 -10.69 -2.07 -9.77
N VAL A 125 -10.35 -3.33 -10.05
CA VAL A 125 -10.61 -3.91 -11.37
C VAL A 125 -12.05 -4.39 -11.40
N TYR A 126 -12.85 -3.89 -12.35
CA TYR A 126 -14.23 -4.31 -12.54
C TYR A 126 -14.48 -4.56 -14.02
N ASN A 127 -14.88 -5.80 -14.35
CA ASN A 127 -15.09 -6.24 -15.73
C ASN A 127 -13.90 -5.90 -16.65
N GLY A 128 -12.69 -6.24 -16.21
CA GLY A 128 -11.44 -6.02 -16.96
C GLY A 128 -11.01 -4.55 -17.11
N ASN A 129 -11.66 -3.61 -16.41
CA ASN A 129 -11.32 -2.20 -16.46
C ASN A 129 -10.96 -1.67 -15.08
N ILE A 130 -10.23 -0.56 -15.05
CA ILE A 130 -9.96 0.15 -13.80
C ILE A 130 -11.16 1.04 -13.49
N VAL A 131 -11.81 0.83 -12.36
CA VAL A 131 -12.87 1.72 -11.86
C VAL A 131 -12.34 2.47 -10.66
N VAL A 132 -12.39 3.79 -10.73
CA VAL A 132 -12.04 4.69 -9.63
C VAL A 132 -13.32 5.33 -9.12
N PHE A 133 -13.58 5.21 -7.83
CA PHE A 133 -14.85 5.61 -7.22
C PHE A 133 -14.66 6.20 -5.84
N ASP A 134 -15.59 7.04 -5.41
CA ASP A 134 -15.72 7.49 -4.02
C ASP A 134 -17.14 7.16 -3.50
N LYS A 135 -17.53 7.72 -2.35
CA LYS A 135 -18.89 7.51 -1.80
C LYS A 135 -20.00 8.17 -2.64
N SER A 136 -19.67 8.87 -3.73
CA SER A 136 -20.61 9.67 -4.53
C SER A 136 -20.66 9.31 -6.02
N LYS A 137 -19.52 8.99 -6.64
CA LYS A 137 -19.40 8.76 -8.09
C LYS A 137 -18.36 7.69 -8.40
N ALA A 138 -18.44 7.15 -9.62
CA ALA A 138 -17.44 6.26 -10.17
C ALA A 138 -17.14 6.62 -11.63
N VAL A 139 -15.90 6.39 -12.05
CA VAL A 139 -15.48 6.44 -13.45
C VAL A 139 -14.73 5.18 -13.82
N LYS A 140 -14.87 4.77 -15.06
CA LYS A 140 -14.09 3.69 -15.68
C LYS A 140 -12.95 4.29 -16.48
N LEU A 141 -11.73 3.84 -16.23
CA LEU A 141 -10.58 3.97 -17.10
C LEU A 141 -10.48 2.68 -17.93
N ASP A 142 -10.61 2.84 -19.24
CA ASP A 142 -10.42 1.75 -20.18
C ASP A 142 -8.93 1.45 -20.38
N LEU A 143 -8.50 0.21 -20.12
CA LEU A 143 -7.07 -0.14 -20.14
C LEU A 143 -6.45 -0.13 -21.54
N SER A 144 -7.25 -0.25 -22.59
CA SER A 144 -6.76 -0.26 -23.97
C SER A 144 -6.55 1.15 -24.53
N SER A 145 -7.41 2.10 -24.13
CA SER A 145 -7.44 3.45 -24.68
C SER A 145 -7.03 4.54 -23.70
N TYR A 146 -6.91 4.22 -22.41
CA TYR A 146 -6.73 5.15 -21.30
C TYR A 146 -7.76 6.29 -21.26
N LYS A 147 -8.96 6.06 -21.78
CA LYS A 147 -10.04 7.06 -21.75
C LYS A 147 -10.97 6.84 -20.57
N PHE A 148 -11.41 7.95 -19.99
CA PHE A 148 -12.44 7.96 -18.95
C PHE A 148 -13.84 7.90 -19.51
N SER A 149 -14.72 7.21 -18.79
CA SER A 149 -16.16 7.23 -18.98
C SER A 149 -16.87 7.14 -17.62
N ASP A 150 -18.05 7.72 -17.53
CA ASP A 150 -18.89 7.60 -16.34
C ASP A 150 -19.21 6.13 -16.08
N PHE A 151 -19.17 5.72 -14.81
CA PHE A 151 -19.46 4.35 -14.42
C PHE A 151 -20.53 4.30 -13.33
N ILE A 152 -21.48 3.37 -13.47
CA ILE A 152 -22.56 3.16 -12.51
C ILE A 152 -22.53 1.70 -12.07
N PHE A 153 -22.29 1.48 -10.78
CA PHE A 153 -22.52 0.18 -10.18
C PHE A 153 -24.03 -0.04 -10.05
N ARG A 154 -24.57 -0.99 -10.82
CA ARG A 154 -25.99 -1.36 -10.70
C ARG A 154 -26.22 -2.03 -9.35
N ASN A 155 -27.28 -1.62 -8.64
CA ASN A 155 -27.71 -2.18 -7.36
C ASN A 155 -26.69 -2.05 -6.21
N ILE A 156 -25.72 -1.14 -6.32
CA ILE A 156 -24.78 -0.86 -5.23
C ILE A 156 -24.87 0.62 -4.86
N ASN A 157 -25.13 0.89 -3.59
CA ASN A 157 -25.06 2.24 -3.04
C ASN A 157 -23.61 2.57 -2.67
N LEU A 158 -22.96 3.45 -3.44
CA LEU A 158 -21.57 3.87 -3.19
C LEU A 158 -21.32 4.38 -1.76
N ARG A 159 -22.33 5.00 -1.13
CA ARG A 159 -22.20 5.57 0.22
C ARG A 159 -21.97 4.54 1.31
N THR A 160 -22.38 3.29 1.08
CA THR A 160 -22.28 2.19 2.04
C THR A 160 -21.03 1.34 1.82
N ILE A 161 -20.19 1.66 0.83
CA ILE A 161 -19.02 0.85 0.50
C ILE A 161 -17.84 1.21 1.42
N GLU A 162 -17.55 0.31 2.35
CA GLU A 162 -16.37 0.41 3.21
C GLU A 162 -15.12 -0.19 2.54
N SER A 163 -15.24 -1.22 1.71
CA SER A 163 -14.15 -1.69 0.85
C SER A 163 -14.65 -2.44 -0.37
N MET A 164 -13.84 -2.45 -1.43
CA MET A 164 -14.04 -3.28 -2.62
C MET A 164 -12.68 -3.74 -3.11
N ASN A 165 -12.46 -5.06 -3.16
CA ASN A 165 -11.18 -5.65 -3.51
C ASN A 165 -11.36 -6.79 -4.50
N ASP A 166 -10.41 -6.92 -5.42
CA ASP A 166 -10.22 -8.03 -6.35
C ASP A 166 -8.81 -8.62 -6.13
N LYS A 167 -8.47 -9.74 -6.78
CA LYS A 167 -7.15 -10.38 -6.83
C LYS A 167 -6.02 -9.44 -7.26
N PHE A 168 -6.35 -8.37 -7.99
CA PHE A 168 -5.38 -7.38 -8.45
C PHE A 168 -5.14 -6.26 -7.41
N ASN A 169 -5.99 -6.14 -6.38
CA ASN A 169 -5.78 -5.16 -5.32
C ASN A 169 -4.58 -5.60 -4.47
N ILE A 170 -3.52 -4.80 -4.52
CA ILE A 170 -2.34 -5.04 -3.68
C ILE A 170 -2.33 -4.09 -2.50
N SER A 171 -1.65 -4.52 -1.45
CA SER A 171 -1.23 -3.59 -0.42
C SER A 171 0.01 -2.84 -0.91
N VAL A 172 0.16 -1.57 -0.56
CA VAL A 172 1.39 -0.77 -0.74
C VAL A 172 1.52 0.14 0.49
N ASN A 173 2.74 0.39 0.96
CA ASN A 173 3.02 1.20 2.16
C ASN A 173 2.35 0.69 3.45
N LYS A 174 2.36 -0.63 3.71
CA LYS A 174 1.84 -1.17 4.98
C LYS A 174 2.87 -1.05 6.09
N TYR A 175 2.43 -0.54 7.25
CA TYR A 175 3.09 -0.71 8.53
C TYR A 175 2.51 -1.96 9.19
N THR A 176 3.29 -3.03 9.34
CA THR A 176 2.94 -4.10 10.27
C THR A 176 3.68 -3.82 11.58
N SER A 177 3.03 -3.22 12.57
CA SER A 177 3.63 -3.07 13.90
C SER A 177 3.79 -4.45 14.52
N SER A 178 5.03 -4.87 14.74
CA SER A 178 5.35 -6.14 15.42
C SER A 178 5.24 -6.02 16.95
N GLY A 179 4.23 -5.31 17.46
CA GLY A 179 4.15 -5.03 18.89
C GLY A 179 3.00 -4.13 19.27
N THR A 180 1.79 -4.68 19.27
CA THR A 180 0.75 -4.54 20.30
C THR A 180 -0.45 -5.36 19.85
N SER A 181 -1.02 -6.09 20.79
CA SER A 181 -2.22 -6.92 20.68
C SER A 181 -3.41 -6.17 20.06
N GLY A 182 -3.95 -6.71 18.95
CA GLY A 182 -5.11 -6.20 18.22
C GLY A 182 -4.77 -4.91 17.48
N GLU A 183 -4.60 -4.85 16.16
CA GLU A 183 -5.62 -5.04 15.13
C GLU A 183 -4.89 -5.17 13.79
N ALA A 184 -4.23 -6.30 13.53
CA ALA A 184 -3.57 -6.58 12.25
C ALA A 184 -4.58 -6.89 11.12
N TYR A 185 -5.73 -6.21 11.11
CA TYR A 185 -6.75 -6.29 10.09
C TYR A 185 -6.70 -5.04 9.19
N MET A 186 -6.16 -5.28 8.00
CA MET A 186 -6.93 -5.07 6.78
C MET A 186 -7.35 -3.65 6.40
N TYR A 187 -6.42 -2.72 6.29
CA TYR A 187 -6.72 -1.46 5.61
C TYR A 187 -5.58 -1.01 4.68
N GLY A 188 -5.70 -1.36 3.40
CA GLY A 188 -4.82 -0.85 2.34
C GLY A 188 -4.99 0.65 2.18
N ALA A 189 -3.91 1.41 2.41
CA ALA A 189 -3.79 2.85 2.15
C ALA A 189 -5.10 3.64 2.36
N TYR A 190 -5.54 3.72 3.60
CA TYR A 190 -6.58 4.65 4.01
C TYR A 190 -5.85 5.96 4.28
N GLY A 191 -6.04 6.93 3.38
CA GLY A 191 -5.73 8.31 3.68
C GLY A 191 -6.43 8.68 4.99
N GLY A 192 -5.64 8.91 6.01
CA GLY A 192 -6.04 9.38 7.32
C GLY A 192 -4.90 10.26 7.80
N ASP A 193 -5.25 11.50 8.12
CA ASP A 193 -4.36 12.55 8.59
C ASP A 193 -3.36 12.07 9.66
N GLY A 194 -2.22 12.77 9.68
CA GLY A 194 -1.26 12.66 10.76
C GLY A 194 -1.92 12.88 12.12
N GLY A 195 -1.87 11.85 12.96
CA GLY A 195 -1.88 11.97 14.41
C GLY A 195 -0.48 11.61 14.88
N GLY A 196 0.33 12.61 15.21
CA GLY A 196 1.66 12.42 15.74
C GLY A 196 1.63 11.53 16.98
N ALA A 197 2.50 10.52 17.02
CA ALA A 197 2.92 9.93 18.28
C ALA A 197 3.87 10.94 18.96
N GLY A 198 3.28 12.01 19.50
CA GLY A 198 3.89 12.82 20.54
C GLY A 198 3.91 11.98 21.81
N GLY A 199 4.93 11.13 21.96
CA GLY A 199 5.23 10.47 23.21
C GLY A 199 6.07 11.39 24.07
N ASP A 200 5.42 12.31 24.79
CA ASP A 200 5.99 12.95 25.97
C ASP A 200 4.90 13.04 27.03
N GLY A 201 5.17 12.44 28.19
CA GLY A 201 4.24 12.41 29.31
C GLY A 201 4.60 11.33 30.32
N GLY A 202 5.81 11.40 30.88
CA GLY A 202 6.12 10.70 32.12
C GLY A 202 5.14 11.11 33.22
N GLY A 203 4.50 10.12 33.83
CA GLY A 203 3.66 10.27 35.01
C GLY A 203 3.94 9.09 35.92
N ALA A 204 4.96 9.22 36.75
CA ALA A 204 5.29 8.28 37.79
C ALA A 204 4.32 8.42 38.97
N GLY A 205 3.90 7.27 39.52
CA GLY A 205 3.71 7.08 40.96
C GLY A 205 2.45 7.66 41.59
N GLY A 206 1.35 6.92 41.52
CA GLY A 206 0.25 7.04 42.47
C GLY A 206 0.33 5.93 43.52
N ASP A 207 1.14 6.11 44.57
CA ASP A 207 1.05 5.31 45.79
C ASP A 207 0.13 6.03 46.78
N GLY A 208 -1.13 5.61 46.80
CA GLY A 208 -2.09 5.98 47.86
C GLY A 208 -2.07 4.93 48.97
N GLY A 209 -1.43 5.25 50.08
CA GLY A 209 -1.42 4.39 51.27
C GLY A 209 -1.33 5.18 52.58
N GLY A 210 -2.32 4.96 53.47
CA GLY A 210 -2.27 5.23 54.92
C GLY A 210 -2.72 6.62 55.35
N ALA A 211 -3.88 6.83 55.99
CA ALA A 211 -4.33 6.41 57.34
C ALA A 211 -3.98 7.42 58.45
N GLY A 212 -5.03 7.93 59.12
CA GLY A 212 -5.12 8.13 60.58
C GLY A 212 -4.27 9.23 61.23
N GLY A 213 -4.96 10.23 61.79
CA GLY A 213 -4.42 11.24 62.71
C GLY A 213 -5.41 12.37 62.93
#